data_AF-A0A1K1MAW7-F1
#
_entry.id   AF-A0A1K1MAW7-F1
#
_cell.length_a   1.000
_cell.length_b   1.000
_cell.length_c   1.000
_cell.angle_alpha   90.00
_cell.angle_beta   90.00
_cell.angle_gamma   90.00
#
_symmetry.space_group_name_H-M   'P 1'
#
loop_
_entity.id
_entity.type
_entity.pdbx_description
1 polymer ?
#
loop_
_entity_poly.entity_id
_entity_poly.type
_entity_poly.pdbx_seq_one_letter_code
_entity_poly.pdbx_strand_id
1 'polypeptide(L)'
;MIAEGLVVLLDYTLYLLPGLALFGLWFALTPKTQTALRIVILLLAFVLMRDAMTPLGMWSLNGDLQIGFLANPFVLAMLGASSLLLVALSARLLPDLWQLVVLFKGNRLAGLVLGIAVGCLIGLPLRLYQGAETAIPGYWAWLPGMTVLAYGANALEEVLFRGFLQGYLELHASALRAALISAVAFSALHAFLALSVTPLGWPVLLFTLIEGLACGLIRMRYGVVASTATHGTAILLIAVPMMS
;
A
#
# COMPACT_ATOMS: atom_id res chain seq x y z
N MET A 1 10.02 5.54 23.25
CA MET A 1 10.09 4.98 21.88
C MET A 1 9.58 3.53 21.77
N ILE A 2 10.29 2.49 22.26
CA ILE A 2 9.86 1.08 22.05
C ILE A 2 8.61 0.74 22.87
N ALA A 3 8.59 1.03 24.18
CA ALA A 3 7.44 0.74 25.04
C ALA A 3 6.17 1.45 24.58
N GLU A 4 6.25 2.75 24.28
CA GLU A 4 5.16 3.53 23.68
C GLU A 4 4.72 2.92 22.34
N GLY A 5 5.68 2.51 21.49
CA GLY A 5 5.38 1.87 20.22
C GLY A 5 4.67 0.54 20.37
N LEU A 6 5.00 -0.26 21.38
CA LEU A 6 4.29 -1.51 21.69
C LEU A 6 2.84 -1.25 22.12
N VAL A 7 2.60 -0.20 22.91
CA VAL A 7 1.24 0.21 23.29
C VAL A 7 0.44 0.59 22.04
N VAL A 8 0.99 1.44 21.17
CA VAL A 8 0.36 1.83 19.91
C VAL A 8 0.02 0.62 19.02
N LEU A 9 0.96 -0.33 18.88
CA LEU A 9 0.75 -1.54 18.08
C LEU A 9 -0.29 -2.49 18.71
N LEU A 10 -0.31 -2.60 20.03
CA LEU A 10 -1.30 -3.40 20.74
C LEU A 10 -2.70 -2.80 20.57
N ASP A 11 -2.85 -1.49 20.76
CA ASP A 11 -4.12 -0.78 20.60
C ASP A 11 -4.65 -0.93 19.17
N TYR A 12 -3.80 -0.73 18.17
CA TYR A 12 -4.11 -0.96 16.76
C TYR A 12 -4.58 -2.40 16.49
N THR A 13 -3.87 -3.39 17.05
CA THR A 13 -4.20 -4.81 16.87
C THR A 13 -5.53 -5.16 17.51
N LEU A 14 -5.76 -4.74 18.75
CA LEU A 14 -7.01 -4.99 19.48
C LEU A 14 -8.20 -4.31 18.81
N TYR A 15 -8.02 -3.10 18.29
CA TYR A 15 -9.05 -2.37 17.55
C TYR A 15 -9.45 -3.10 16.26
N LEU A 16 -8.48 -3.64 15.52
CA LEU A 16 -8.71 -4.34 14.26
C LEU A 16 -9.23 -5.77 14.42
N LEU A 17 -8.93 -6.43 15.54
CA LEU A 17 -9.15 -7.86 15.72
C LEU A 17 -10.59 -8.31 15.40
N PRO A 18 -11.67 -7.63 15.84
CA PRO A 18 -13.03 -8.06 15.52
C PRO A 18 -13.31 -8.06 14.01
N GLY A 19 -12.88 -7.00 13.30
CA GLY A 19 -13.09 -6.89 11.85
C GLY A 19 -12.26 -7.90 11.07
N LEU A 20 -10.99 -8.08 11.43
CA LEU A 20 -10.12 -9.08 10.81
C LEU A 20 -10.59 -10.51 11.08
N ALA A 21 -11.14 -10.80 12.26
CA ALA A 21 -11.74 -12.10 12.56
C ALA A 21 -12.93 -12.39 11.65
N LEU A 22 -13.81 -11.41 11.42
CA LEU A 22 -14.95 -11.55 10.51
C LEU A 22 -14.52 -11.73 9.05
N PHE A 23 -13.55 -10.93 8.56
CA PHE A 23 -13.00 -11.12 7.22
C PHE A 23 -12.29 -12.47 7.08
N GLY A 24 -11.56 -12.92 8.10
CA GLY A 24 -10.91 -14.22 8.12
C GLY A 24 -11.90 -15.38 8.08
N LEU A 25 -12.99 -15.30 8.86
CA LEU A 25 -14.07 -16.28 8.82
C LEU A 25 -14.77 -16.27 7.46
N TRP A 26 -15.09 -15.10 6.92
CA TRP A 26 -15.71 -14.98 5.60
C TRP A 26 -14.81 -15.56 4.50
N PHE A 27 -13.51 -15.29 4.55
CA PHE A 27 -12.53 -15.88 3.63
C PHE A 27 -12.47 -17.41 3.76
N ALA A 28 -12.45 -17.94 4.99
CA ALA A 28 -12.37 -19.37 5.24
C ALA A 28 -13.63 -20.13 4.79
N LEU A 29 -14.80 -19.50 4.92
CA LEU A 29 -16.08 -20.05 4.46
C LEU A 29 -16.26 -19.93 2.94
N THR A 30 -15.50 -19.08 2.27
CA THR A 30 -15.60 -18.87 0.82
C THR A 30 -14.93 -20.02 0.05
N PRO A 31 -15.64 -20.73 -0.85
CA PRO A 31 -15.07 -21.82 -1.61
C PRO A 31 -13.89 -21.39 -2.48
N LYS A 32 -12.90 -22.27 -2.67
CA LYS A 32 -11.72 -21.98 -3.50
C LYS A 32 -12.07 -21.68 -4.97
N THR A 33 -13.21 -22.18 -5.45
CA THR A 33 -13.74 -21.91 -6.80
C THR A 33 -14.16 -20.46 -7.00
N GLN A 34 -14.40 -19.71 -5.93
CA GLN A 34 -14.78 -18.29 -5.98
C GLN A 34 -13.55 -17.38 -5.82
N THR A 35 -12.58 -17.52 -6.72
CA THR A 35 -11.30 -16.78 -6.68
C THR A 35 -11.51 -15.26 -6.57
N ALA A 36 -12.41 -14.69 -7.38
CA ALA A 36 -12.69 -13.25 -7.35
C ALA A 36 -13.17 -12.77 -5.97
N LEU A 37 -14.12 -13.49 -5.36
CA LEU A 37 -14.65 -13.12 -4.05
C LEU A 37 -13.56 -13.18 -2.97
N ARG A 38 -12.70 -14.20 -3.02
CA ARG A 38 -11.57 -14.33 -2.08
C ARG A 38 -10.59 -13.15 -2.21
N ILE A 39 -10.32 -12.69 -3.44
CA ILE A 39 -9.49 -11.50 -3.67
C ILE A 39 -10.18 -10.24 -3.11
N VAL A 40 -11.49 -10.08 -3.35
CA VAL A 40 -12.26 -8.95 -2.80
C VAL A 40 -12.21 -8.93 -1.28
N ILE A 41 -12.38 -10.08 -0.61
CA ILE A 41 -12.30 -10.16 0.86
C ILE A 41 -10.93 -9.69 1.37
N LEU A 42 -9.84 -10.11 0.71
CA LEU A 42 -8.49 -9.67 1.08
C LEU A 42 -8.28 -8.17 0.85
N LEU A 43 -8.81 -7.62 -0.25
CA LEU A 43 -8.76 -6.18 -0.52
C LEU A 43 -9.53 -5.39 0.54
N LEU A 44 -10.72 -5.84 0.94
CA LEU A 44 -11.52 -5.18 1.97
C LEU A 44 -10.86 -5.27 3.36
N ALA A 45 -10.27 -6.42 3.69
CA ALA A 45 -9.49 -6.57 4.92
C ALA A 45 -8.29 -5.63 4.95
N PHE A 46 -7.61 -5.44 3.81
CA PHE A 46 -6.54 -4.47 3.68
C PHE A 46 -7.01 -3.02 3.85
N VAL A 47 -8.13 -2.65 3.21
CA VAL A 47 -8.73 -1.32 3.36
C VAL A 47 -9.10 -1.04 4.81
N LEU A 48 -9.67 -2.03 5.52
CA LEU A 48 -9.93 -1.91 6.96
C LEU A 48 -8.64 -1.60 7.75
N MET A 49 -7.57 -2.37 7.52
CA MET A 49 -6.28 -2.15 8.20
C MET A 49 -5.74 -0.74 7.92
N ARG A 50 -5.65 -0.37 6.64
CA ARG A 50 -5.15 0.94 6.20
C ARG A 50 -5.96 2.09 6.79
N ASP A 51 -7.29 2.05 6.66
CA ASP A 51 -8.14 3.19 7.04
C ASP A 51 -8.28 3.32 8.56
N ALA A 52 -8.15 2.23 9.32
CA ALA A 52 -8.12 2.28 10.79
C ALA A 52 -6.90 3.02 11.34
N MET A 53 -5.81 3.13 10.58
CA MET A 53 -4.62 3.89 10.99
C MET A 53 -4.93 5.38 11.18
N THR A 54 -5.90 5.94 10.46
CA THR A 54 -6.22 7.38 10.55
C THR A 54 -6.89 7.79 11.86
N PRO A 55 -8.03 7.19 12.28
CA PRO A 55 -8.65 7.54 13.56
C PRO A 55 -7.78 7.17 14.78
N LEU A 56 -6.79 6.28 14.60
CA LEU A 56 -5.81 5.92 15.64
C LEU A 56 -4.56 6.83 15.63
N GLY A 57 -4.53 7.88 14.79
CA GLY A 57 -3.45 8.87 14.76
C GLY A 57 -2.10 8.30 14.28
N MET A 58 -2.11 7.16 13.59
CA MET A 58 -0.89 6.53 13.08
C MET A 58 -0.42 7.15 11.76
N TRP A 59 -1.33 7.75 11.03
CA TRP A 59 -1.04 8.58 9.86
C TRP A 59 -2.16 9.61 9.62
N SER A 60 -1.86 10.64 8.83
CA SER A 60 -2.79 11.70 8.46
C SER A 60 -2.49 12.21 7.05
N LEU A 61 -3.47 12.91 6.47
CA LEU A 61 -3.35 13.53 5.15
C LEU A 61 -3.77 14.99 5.26
N ASN A 62 -2.89 15.92 4.86
CA ASN A 62 -3.16 17.36 4.94
C ASN A 62 -3.62 17.96 3.59
N GLY A 63 -3.90 19.27 3.59
CA GLY A 63 -4.35 20.06 2.44
C GLY A 63 -3.55 19.89 1.13
N ASP A 64 -2.26 19.60 1.25
CA ASP A 64 -1.30 19.56 0.14
C ASP A 64 -0.94 18.13 -0.29
N LEU A 65 -1.81 17.15 0.03
CA LEU A 65 -1.57 15.72 -0.20
C LEU A 65 -0.29 15.21 0.48
N GLN A 66 0.17 15.89 1.53
CA GLN A 66 1.30 15.43 2.33
C GLN A 66 0.81 14.35 3.29
N ILE A 67 1.54 13.24 3.33
CA ILE A 67 1.22 12.12 4.19
C ILE A 67 2.04 12.22 5.46
N GLY A 68 1.38 12.56 6.57
CA GLY A 68 1.97 12.50 7.90
C GLY A 68 1.94 11.08 8.42
N PHE A 69 3.05 10.55 8.93
CA PHE A 69 3.07 9.30 9.69
C PHE A 69 3.55 9.53 11.11
N LEU A 70 3.12 8.67 12.04
CA LEU A 70 3.57 8.70 13.43
C LEU A 70 5.10 8.86 13.54
N ALA A 71 5.55 9.79 14.37
CA ALA A 71 6.97 10.07 14.62
C ALA A 71 7.64 9.00 15.51
N ASN A 72 7.32 7.71 15.31
CA ASN A 72 7.91 6.59 16.02
C ASN A 72 8.47 5.55 15.02
N PRO A 73 9.78 5.55 14.73
CA PRO A 73 10.37 4.68 13.71
C PRO A 73 10.19 3.19 14.01
N PHE A 74 10.08 2.81 15.29
CA PHE A 74 9.83 1.42 15.68
C PHE A 74 8.45 0.95 15.23
N VAL A 75 7.41 1.78 15.42
CA VAL A 75 6.05 1.45 14.96
C VAL A 75 6.01 1.30 13.43
N LEU A 76 6.64 2.23 12.70
CA LEU A 76 6.68 2.18 11.23
C LEU A 76 7.41 0.92 10.73
N ALA A 77 8.56 0.60 11.33
CA ALA A 77 9.30 -0.60 10.99
C ALA A 77 8.50 -1.89 11.26
N MET A 78 7.82 -1.96 12.40
CA MET A 78 6.97 -3.11 12.75
C MET A 78 5.80 -3.27 11.80
N LEU A 79 5.09 -2.19 11.46
CA LEU A 79 4.01 -2.23 10.47
C LEU A 79 4.52 -2.72 9.10
N GLY A 80 5.61 -2.15 8.60
CA GLY A 80 6.20 -2.58 7.33
C GLY A 80 6.66 -4.04 7.34
N ALA A 81 7.30 -4.49 8.42
CA ALA A 81 7.70 -5.88 8.60
C ALA A 81 6.49 -6.83 8.69
N SER A 82 5.43 -6.44 9.40
CA SER A 82 4.18 -7.19 9.46
C SER A 82 3.51 -7.29 8.10
N SER A 83 3.55 -6.24 7.26
CA SER A 83 3.05 -6.31 5.89
C SER A 83 3.86 -7.31 5.03
N LEU A 84 5.18 -7.33 5.15
CA LEU A 84 6.02 -8.33 4.48
C LEU A 84 5.75 -9.76 4.98
N LEU A 85 5.50 -9.92 6.28
CA LEU A 85 5.07 -11.19 6.85
C LEU A 85 3.73 -11.63 6.26
N LEU A 86 2.76 -10.73 6.11
CA LEU A 86 1.47 -11.04 5.47
C LEU A 86 1.65 -11.44 4.00
N VAL A 87 2.58 -10.82 3.27
CA VAL A 87 2.96 -11.24 1.91
C VAL A 87 3.50 -12.68 1.92
N ALA A 88 4.45 -12.98 2.80
CA ALA A 88 5.05 -14.32 2.92
C ALA A 88 4.01 -15.38 3.35
N LEU A 89 3.14 -15.05 4.30
CA LEU A 89 2.04 -15.92 4.72
C LEU A 89 1.04 -16.15 3.58
N SER A 90 0.72 -15.12 2.80
CA SER A 90 -0.15 -15.26 1.62
C SER A 90 0.47 -16.22 0.60
N ALA A 91 1.77 -16.11 0.32
CA ALA A 91 2.47 -17.03 -0.57
C ALA A 91 2.43 -18.48 -0.06
N ARG A 92 2.52 -18.69 1.26
CA ARG A 92 2.56 -20.01 1.88
C ARG A 92 1.18 -20.66 2.01
N LEU A 93 0.18 -19.88 2.41
CA LEU A 93 -1.15 -20.36 2.80
C LEU A 93 -2.17 -20.31 1.65
N LEU A 94 -1.94 -19.46 0.65
CA LEU A 94 -2.85 -19.22 -0.48
C LEU A 94 -2.17 -19.54 -1.82
N PRO A 95 -1.60 -20.75 -2.02
CA PRO A 95 -0.84 -21.06 -3.23
C PRO A 95 -1.67 -20.94 -4.51
N ASP A 96 -2.98 -21.16 -4.41
CA ASP A 96 -3.96 -21.02 -5.49
C ASP A 96 -4.24 -19.57 -5.89
N LEU A 97 -4.01 -18.59 -5.01
CA LEU A 97 -3.99 -17.17 -5.37
C LEU A 97 -2.58 -16.74 -5.79
N TRP A 98 -1.55 -17.29 -5.14
CA TRP A 98 -0.16 -16.92 -5.40
C TRP A 98 0.31 -17.26 -6.82
N GLN A 99 -0.29 -18.26 -7.47
CA GLN A 99 -0.04 -18.54 -8.89
C GLN A 99 -0.40 -17.38 -9.84
N LEU A 100 -1.23 -16.42 -9.39
CA LEU A 100 -1.55 -15.20 -10.15
C LEU A 100 -0.44 -14.14 -10.06
N VAL A 101 0.45 -14.27 -9.08
CA VAL A 101 1.49 -13.27 -8.77
C VAL A 101 2.70 -13.47 -9.66
N VAL A 102 2.94 -12.49 -10.53
CA VAL A 102 4.19 -12.39 -11.29
C VAL A 102 5.15 -11.50 -10.50
N LEU A 103 6.00 -12.11 -9.67
CA LEU A 103 6.97 -11.36 -8.84
C LEU A 103 7.97 -10.56 -9.69
N PHE A 104 8.52 -11.21 -10.71
CA PHE A 104 9.49 -10.62 -11.64
C PHE A 104 9.14 -10.98 -13.08
N LYS A 105 9.37 -10.06 -14.01
CA LYS A 105 9.27 -10.28 -15.44
C LYS A 105 10.37 -9.50 -16.17
N GLY A 106 10.91 -10.06 -17.25
CA GLY A 106 11.99 -9.41 -18.01
C GLY A 106 13.25 -9.13 -17.16
N ASN A 107 13.92 -8.02 -17.44
CA ASN A 107 15.16 -7.63 -16.75
C ASN A 107 14.84 -6.99 -15.38
N ARG A 108 15.25 -7.66 -14.30
CA ARG A 108 14.97 -7.27 -12.91
C ARG A 108 15.58 -5.92 -12.54
N LEU A 109 16.83 -5.67 -12.92
CA LEU A 109 17.52 -4.42 -12.61
C LEU A 109 16.86 -3.25 -13.36
N ALA A 110 16.57 -3.43 -14.65
CA ALA A 110 15.87 -2.42 -15.43
C ALA A 110 14.48 -2.12 -14.85
N GLY A 111 13.76 -3.16 -14.39
CA GLY A 111 12.48 -3.01 -13.72
C GLY A 111 12.56 -2.22 -12.41
N LEU A 112 13.54 -2.51 -11.55
CA LEU A 112 13.76 -1.78 -10.31
C LEU A 112 14.13 -0.31 -10.56
N VAL A 113 15.08 -0.06 -11.47
CA VAL A 113 15.49 1.30 -11.84
C VAL A 113 14.33 2.10 -12.40
N LEU A 114 13.56 1.50 -13.32
CA LEU A 114 12.39 2.17 -13.89
C LEU A 114 11.30 2.40 -12.85
N GLY A 115 11.08 1.43 -11.96
CA GLY A 115 10.10 1.57 -10.87
C GLY A 115 10.45 2.75 -9.95
N ILE A 116 11.69 2.82 -9.47
CA ILE A 116 12.18 3.96 -8.68
C ILE A 116 12.04 5.26 -9.47
N ALA A 117 12.45 5.29 -10.74
CA ALA A 117 12.35 6.50 -11.56
C ALA A 117 10.90 6.98 -11.71
N VAL A 118 9.94 6.08 -11.95
CA VAL A 118 8.51 6.43 -12.05
C VAL A 118 7.97 6.86 -10.69
N GLY A 119 8.37 6.20 -9.61
CA GLY A 119 8.02 6.64 -8.25
C GLY A 119 8.52 8.05 -7.95
N CYS A 120 9.74 8.38 -8.37
CA CYS A 120 10.27 9.75 -8.30
C CYS A 120 9.47 10.74 -9.14
N LEU A 121 9.04 10.36 -10.36
CA LEU A 121 8.21 11.21 -11.22
C LEU A 121 6.84 11.52 -10.60
N ILE A 122 6.33 10.66 -9.72
CA ILE A 122 5.07 10.88 -8.98
C ILE A 122 5.33 11.67 -7.70
N GLY A 123 6.26 11.22 -6.87
CA GLY A 123 6.47 11.77 -5.53
C GLY A 123 7.24 13.10 -5.50
N LEU A 124 8.23 13.29 -6.38
CA LEU A 124 9.08 14.49 -6.34
C LEU A 124 8.30 15.77 -6.68
N PRO A 125 7.44 15.83 -7.72
CA PRO A 125 6.66 17.03 -7.99
C PRO A 125 5.75 17.42 -6.82
N LEU A 126 5.13 16.45 -6.15
CA LEU A 126 4.31 16.69 -4.97
C LEU A 126 5.16 17.17 -3.80
N ARG A 127 6.31 16.54 -3.56
CA ARG A 127 7.24 16.96 -2.51
C ARG A 127 7.75 18.40 -2.72
N LEU A 128 8.00 18.79 -3.96
CA LEU A 128 8.40 20.15 -4.31
C LEU A 128 7.24 21.14 -4.12
N TYR A 129 6.02 20.75 -4.51
CA TYR A 129 4.80 21.55 -4.32
C TYR A 129 4.50 21.80 -2.83
N GLN A 130 4.68 20.79 -1.99
CA GLN A 130 4.46 20.86 -0.53
C GLN A 130 5.43 21.81 0.20
N GLY A 131 6.45 22.31 -0.49
CA GLY A 131 7.55 23.03 0.13
C GLY A 131 8.48 22.05 0.86
N ALA A 132 9.75 22.00 0.45
CA ALA A 132 10.74 21.26 1.21
C ALA A 132 10.96 21.96 2.55
N GLU A 133 10.26 21.53 3.59
CA GLU A 133 10.46 22.05 4.95
C GLU A 133 11.94 21.96 5.32
N THR A 134 12.52 23.10 5.64
CA THR A 134 13.92 23.21 6.03
C THR A 134 14.10 22.53 7.39
N ALA A 135 14.64 21.32 7.35
CA ALA A 135 15.03 20.49 8.49
C ALA A 135 13.88 20.11 9.44
N ILE A 136 13.13 19.07 9.08
CA ILE A 136 12.19 18.41 10.00
C ILE A 136 13.01 17.76 11.16
N PRO A 137 12.78 18.15 12.43
CA PRO A 137 13.51 17.59 13.55
C PRO A 137 13.39 16.07 13.63
N GLY A 138 14.50 15.37 13.86
CA GLY A 138 14.51 13.90 13.98
C GLY A 138 14.26 13.12 12.69
N TYR A 139 14.11 13.79 11.54
CA TYR A 139 13.79 13.16 10.25
C TYR A 139 14.73 12.00 9.88
N TRP A 140 16.04 12.18 10.05
CA TRP A 140 17.02 11.15 9.70
C TRP A 140 16.93 9.89 10.58
N ALA A 141 16.47 10.02 11.83
CA ALA A 141 16.23 8.87 12.71
C ALA A 141 14.89 8.19 12.42
N TRP A 142 13.91 8.95 11.90
CA TRP A 142 12.60 8.46 11.48
C TRP A 142 12.62 7.73 10.13
N LEU A 143 13.43 8.23 9.19
CA LEU A 143 13.48 7.79 7.80
C LEU A 143 13.73 6.28 7.62
N PRO A 144 14.61 5.58 8.38
CA PRO A 144 14.76 4.15 8.23
C PRO A 144 13.47 3.38 8.52
N GLY A 145 12.75 3.73 9.58
CA GLY A 145 11.45 3.13 9.91
C GLY A 145 10.41 3.40 8.83
N MET A 146 10.35 4.64 8.34
CA MET A 146 9.49 5.00 7.22
C MET A 146 9.85 4.25 5.94
N THR A 147 11.14 4.01 5.67
CA THR A 147 11.58 3.25 4.49
C THR A 147 11.07 1.81 4.57
N VAL A 148 11.17 1.17 5.73
CA VAL A 148 10.61 -0.18 5.93
C VAL A 148 9.10 -0.19 5.73
N LEU A 149 8.38 0.81 6.26
CA LEU A 149 6.94 0.94 6.04
C LEU A 149 6.60 1.15 4.56
N ALA A 150 7.24 2.13 3.91
CA ALA A 150 6.98 2.52 2.53
C ALA A 150 7.18 1.36 1.56
N TYR A 151 8.20 0.54 1.73
CA TYR A 151 8.37 -0.63 0.85
C TYR A 151 7.58 -1.84 1.33
N GLY A 152 7.43 -2.05 2.64
CA GLY A 152 6.73 -3.21 3.21
C GLY A 152 5.22 -3.17 3.05
N ALA A 153 4.59 -2.08 3.46
CA ALA A 153 3.13 -1.89 3.32
C ALA A 153 2.73 -1.86 1.84
N ASN A 154 3.49 -1.14 1.01
CA ASN A 154 3.20 -1.09 -0.42
C ASN A 154 3.55 -2.40 -1.13
N ALA A 155 4.45 -3.25 -0.60
CA ALA A 155 4.60 -4.62 -1.11
C ALA A 155 3.32 -5.43 -0.93
N LEU A 156 2.68 -5.34 0.24
CA LEU A 156 1.40 -6.00 0.50
C LEU A 156 0.32 -5.48 -0.44
N GLU A 157 0.19 -4.16 -0.57
CA GLU A 157 -0.80 -3.55 -1.44
C GLU A 157 -0.59 -3.93 -2.91
N GLU A 158 0.66 -3.90 -3.39
CA GLU A 158 0.98 -4.30 -4.76
C GLU A 158 0.77 -5.80 -5.00
N VAL A 159 0.99 -6.67 -4.02
CA VAL A 159 0.60 -8.09 -4.12
C VAL A 159 -0.91 -8.25 -4.25
N LEU A 160 -1.71 -7.48 -3.51
CA LEU A 160 -3.17 -7.56 -3.58
C LEU A 160 -3.71 -7.03 -4.92
N PHE A 161 -3.29 -5.84 -5.33
CA PHE A 161 -3.83 -5.19 -6.53
C PHE A 161 -3.16 -5.66 -7.83
N ARG A 162 -1.83 -5.78 -7.85
CA ARG A 162 -1.04 -6.06 -9.08
C ARG A 162 -0.65 -7.53 -9.16
N GLY A 163 -0.56 -8.22 -8.03
CA GLY A 163 -0.44 -9.67 -7.96
C GLY A 163 -1.80 -10.34 -8.18
N PHE A 164 -2.68 -10.32 -7.19
CA PHE A 164 -3.93 -11.08 -7.19
C PHE A 164 -4.98 -10.50 -8.13
N LEU A 165 -5.42 -9.25 -7.93
CA LEU A 165 -6.52 -8.68 -8.71
C LEU A 165 -6.15 -8.56 -10.20
N GLN A 166 -5.05 -7.89 -10.54
CA GLN A 166 -4.62 -7.76 -11.93
C GLN A 166 -4.29 -9.13 -12.55
N GLY A 167 -3.63 -10.03 -11.82
CA GLY A 167 -3.33 -11.38 -12.31
C GLY A 167 -4.60 -12.19 -12.61
N TYR A 168 -5.64 -12.08 -11.77
CA TYR A 168 -6.94 -12.70 -12.01
C TYR A 168 -7.65 -12.09 -13.23
N LEU A 169 -7.62 -10.76 -13.37
CA LEU A 169 -8.24 -10.07 -14.50
C LEU A 169 -7.56 -10.42 -15.83
N GLU A 170 -6.25 -10.67 -15.83
CA GLU A 170 -5.48 -11.13 -17.00
C GLU A 170 -5.92 -12.52 -17.52
N LEU A 171 -6.62 -13.32 -16.72
CA LEU A 171 -7.23 -14.58 -17.18
C LEU A 171 -8.48 -14.35 -18.06
N HIS A 172 -9.07 -13.16 -18.00
CA HIS A 172 -10.38 -12.85 -18.60
C HIS A 172 -10.32 -11.64 -19.56
N ALA A 173 -9.21 -10.89 -19.57
CA ALA A 173 -9.05 -9.67 -20.34
C ALA A 173 -7.59 -9.49 -20.78
N SER A 174 -7.34 -8.57 -21.72
CA SER A 174 -5.98 -8.19 -22.08
C SER A 174 -5.23 -7.56 -20.89
N ALA A 175 -3.91 -7.71 -20.88
CA ALA A 175 -3.06 -7.19 -19.80
C ALA A 175 -3.25 -5.69 -19.54
N LEU A 176 -3.40 -4.89 -20.61
CA LEU A 176 -3.68 -3.46 -20.47
C LEU A 176 -5.05 -3.22 -19.80
N ARG A 177 -6.11 -3.91 -20.22
CA ARG A 177 -7.44 -3.76 -19.63
C ARG A 177 -7.45 -4.19 -18.16
N ALA A 178 -6.75 -5.27 -17.82
CA ALA A 178 -6.58 -5.72 -16.44
C ALA A 178 -5.85 -4.68 -15.58
N ALA A 179 -4.78 -4.06 -16.09
CA ALA A 179 -4.06 -2.98 -15.41
C ALA A 179 -4.95 -1.75 -15.18
N LEU A 180 -5.72 -1.33 -16.20
CA LEU A 180 -6.67 -0.21 -16.09
C LEU A 180 -7.76 -0.49 -15.05
N ILE A 181 -8.37 -1.67 -15.07
CA ILE A 181 -9.40 -2.05 -14.08
C ILE A 181 -8.80 -2.10 -12.67
N SER A 182 -7.60 -2.67 -12.51
CA SER A 182 -6.91 -2.71 -11.21
C SER A 182 -6.60 -1.30 -10.69
N ALA A 183 -6.15 -0.37 -11.54
CA ALA A 183 -5.91 1.02 -11.17
C ALA A 183 -7.20 1.76 -10.76
N VAL A 184 -8.30 1.55 -11.49
CA VAL A 184 -9.61 2.13 -11.12
C VAL A 184 -10.11 1.54 -9.80
N ALA A 185 -9.99 0.22 -9.59
CA ALA A 185 -10.36 -0.42 -8.33
C ALA A 185 -9.52 0.09 -7.16
N PHE A 186 -8.21 0.28 -7.37
CA PHE A 186 -7.30 0.87 -6.40
C PHE A 186 -7.75 2.27 -5.98
N SER A 187 -8.00 3.16 -6.93
CA SER A 187 -8.51 4.51 -6.65
C SER A 187 -9.89 4.47 -5.97
N ALA A 188 -10.80 3.62 -6.43
CA ALA A 188 -12.13 3.47 -5.84
C ALA A 188 -12.08 3.01 -4.38
N LEU A 189 -11.16 2.11 -4.02
CA LEU A 189 -10.95 1.65 -2.64
C LEU A 189 -10.29 2.71 -1.74
N HIS A 190 -9.87 3.85 -2.29
CA HIS A 190 -9.47 5.04 -1.53
C HIS A 190 -10.62 6.05 -1.38
N ALA A 191 -11.83 5.78 -1.89
CA ALA A 191 -12.95 6.72 -1.78
C ALA A 191 -13.36 7.01 -0.34
N PHE A 192 -13.31 6.02 0.56
CA PHE A 192 -13.60 6.27 1.97
C PHE A 192 -12.57 7.20 2.62
N LEU A 193 -11.27 6.95 2.37
CA LEU A 193 -10.19 7.84 2.79
C LEU A 193 -10.39 9.26 2.22
N ALA A 194 -10.70 9.37 0.94
CA ALA A 194 -10.83 10.63 0.22
C ALA A 194 -12.05 11.46 0.65
N LEU A 195 -13.19 10.82 0.91
CA LEU A 195 -14.49 11.50 1.05
C LEU A 195 -15.02 11.51 2.48
N SER A 196 -14.58 10.58 3.33
CA SER A 196 -15.10 10.43 4.70
C SER A 196 -14.05 10.73 5.77
N VAL A 197 -12.79 10.36 5.52
CA VAL A 197 -11.71 10.46 6.51
C VAL A 197 -10.91 11.75 6.35
N THR A 198 -10.87 12.31 5.14
CA THR A 198 -10.13 13.54 4.82
C THR A 198 -11.04 14.56 4.12
N PRO A 199 -10.74 15.86 4.21
CA PRO A 199 -11.49 16.89 3.49
C PRO A 199 -11.05 17.06 2.02
N LEU A 200 -10.10 16.25 1.54
CA LEU A 200 -9.46 16.49 0.24
C LEU A 200 -10.34 16.10 -0.94
N GLY A 201 -11.06 14.98 -0.85
CA GLY A 201 -11.92 14.51 -1.93
C GLY A 201 -11.16 14.09 -3.19
N TRP A 202 -11.50 14.71 -4.34
CA TRP A 202 -11.04 14.27 -5.65
C TRP A 202 -9.51 14.24 -5.87
N PRO A 203 -8.66 15.10 -5.25
CA PRO A 203 -7.21 15.03 -5.46
C PRO A 203 -6.61 13.71 -4.97
N VAL A 204 -7.15 13.11 -3.90
CA VAL A 204 -6.74 11.78 -3.41
C VAL A 204 -7.08 10.71 -4.43
N LEU A 205 -8.28 10.79 -5.03
CA LEU A 205 -8.72 9.83 -6.05
C LEU A 205 -7.87 9.95 -7.33
N LEU A 206 -7.56 11.17 -7.76
CA LEU A 206 -6.69 11.38 -8.92
C LEU A 206 -5.26 10.88 -8.65
N PHE A 207 -4.70 11.22 -7.50
CA PHE A 207 -3.37 10.77 -7.09
C PHE A 207 -3.28 9.24 -7.10
N THR A 208 -4.19 8.58 -6.40
CA THR A 208 -4.23 7.12 -6.32
C THR A 208 -4.51 6.47 -7.69
N LEU A 209 -5.28 7.12 -8.57
CA LEU A 209 -5.46 6.64 -9.94
C LEU A 209 -4.16 6.70 -10.75
N ILE A 210 -3.44 7.82 -10.71
CA ILE A 210 -2.16 8.00 -11.42
C ILE A 210 -1.13 6.99 -10.92
N GLU A 211 -0.98 6.88 -9.60
CA GLU A 211 -0.13 5.88 -8.97
C GLU A 211 -0.55 4.47 -9.39
N GLY A 212 -1.84 4.20 -9.34
CA GLY A 212 -2.35 2.88 -9.65
C GLY A 212 -2.15 2.46 -11.11
N LEU A 213 -2.23 3.41 -12.04
CA LEU A 213 -1.92 3.23 -13.45
C LEU A 213 -0.43 2.97 -13.66
N ALA A 214 0.43 3.79 -13.04
CA ALA A 214 1.88 3.63 -13.12
C ALA A 214 2.33 2.25 -12.63
N CYS A 215 1.88 1.85 -11.44
CA CYS A 215 2.14 0.55 -10.84
C CYS A 215 1.63 -0.60 -11.75
N GLY A 216 0.38 -0.51 -12.23
CA GLY A 216 -0.19 -1.52 -13.13
C GLY A 216 0.60 -1.73 -14.42
N LEU A 217 1.02 -0.63 -15.07
CA LEU A 217 1.82 -0.64 -16.29
C LEU A 217 3.24 -1.16 -16.06
N ILE A 218 3.88 -0.78 -14.94
CA ILE A 218 5.20 -1.31 -14.55
C ILE A 218 5.10 -2.82 -14.28
N ARG A 219 4.09 -3.28 -13.54
CA ARG A 219 3.90 -4.71 -13.28
C ARG A 219 3.71 -5.52 -14.55
N MET A 220 3.00 -5.00 -15.56
CA MET A 220 2.81 -5.70 -16.85
C MET A 220 4.14 -6.10 -17.50
N ARG A 221 5.18 -5.27 -17.35
CA ARG A 221 6.48 -5.46 -18.00
C ARG A 221 7.53 -6.08 -17.09
N TYR A 222 7.50 -5.77 -15.79
CA TYR A 222 8.59 -6.08 -14.85
C TYR A 222 8.18 -6.87 -13.60
N GLY A 223 6.87 -7.09 -13.38
CA GLY A 223 6.35 -7.81 -12.22
C GLY A 223 6.11 -6.94 -10.98
N VAL A 224 5.57 -7.56 -9.93
CA VAL A 224 5.10 -6.90 -8.71
C VAL A 224 6.23 -6.18 -7.97
N VAL A 225 7.45 -6.71 -7.95
CA VAL A 225 8.57 -6.07 -7.22
C VAL A 225 8.92 -4.70 -7.81
N ALA A 226 8.87 -4.54 -9.13
CA ALA A 226 9.07 -3.24 -9.77
C ALA A 226 7.91 -2.28 -9.48
N SER A 227 6.69 -2.80 -9.36
CA SER A 227 5.51 -2.06 -8.93
C SER A 227 5.64 -1.56 -7.49
N THR A 228 6.09 -2.42 -6.57
CA THR A 228 6.43 -2.06 -5.19
C THR A 228 7.51 -0.98 -5.14
N ALA A 229 8.53 -1.05 -6.00
CA ALA A 229 9.53 -0.01 -6.08
C ALA A 229 8.94 1.33 -6.54
N THR A 230 7.97 1.31 -7.45
CA THR A 230 7.24 2.50 -7.91
C THR A 230 6.43 3.13 -6.78
N HIS A 231 5.55 2.34 -6.19
CA HIS A 231 4.64 2.76 -5.13
C HIS A 231 5.40 3.21 -3.87
N GLY A 232 6.30 2.35 -3.37
CA GLY A 232 7.09 2.64 -2.18
C GLY A 232 7.93 3.91 -2.30
N THR A 233 8.51 4.17 -3.48
CA THR A 233 9.29 5.39 -3.72
C THR A 233 8.40 6.63 -3.75
N ALA A 234 7.23 6.57 -4.39
CA ALA A 234 6.28 7.70 -4.42
C ALA A 234 5.85 8.09 -3.00
N ILE A 235 5.43 7.11 -2.19
CA ILE A 235 4.99 7.33 -0.81
C ILE A 235 6.15 7.82 0.07
N LEU A 236 7.34 7.24 -0.03
CA LEU A 236 8.51 7.66 0.75
C LEU A 236 8.85 9.15 0.52
N LEU A 237 8.70 9.64 -0.71
CA LEU A 237 9.02 11.02 -1.07
C LEU A 237 8.03 12.05 -0.52
N ILE A 238 6.76 11.69 -0.37
CA ILE A 238 5.69 12.58 0.12
C ILE A 238 5.38 12.37 1.62
N ALA A 239 6.06 11.44 2.27
CA ALA A 239 5.90 11.14 3.68
C ALA A 239 6.68 12.13 4.56
N VAL A 240 6.08 12.54 5.68
CA VAL A 240 6.72 13.32 6.75
C VAL A 240 6.36 12.76 8.12
N PRO A 241 7.19 12.95 9.15
CA PRO A 241 6.78 12.65 10.52
C PRO A 241 5.70 13.66 10.95
N MET A 242 4.64 13.16 11.58
CA MET A 242 3.63 13.99 12.25
C MET A 242 4.28 14.66 13.46
N MET A 243 4.25 15.98 13.50
CA MET A 243 4.67 16.74 14.66
C MET A 243 3.58 16.59 15.74
N SER A 244 3.97 16.10 16.92
CA SER A 244 3.13 16.03 18.11
C SER A 244 2.82 17.41 18.67
#